data_AF-A0AAW2NHU7-F1
#
_entry.id   AF-A0AAW2NHU7-F1
#
_cell.length_a   1.000
_cell.length_b   1.000
_cell.length_c   1.000
_cell.angle_alpha   90.00
_cell.angle_beta   90.00
_cell.angle_gamma   90.00
#
_symmetry.space_group_name_H-M   'P 1'
#
loop_
_entity.id
_entity.type
_entity.pdbx_description
1 polymer ?
#
loop_
_entity_poly.entity_id
_entity_poly.type
_entity_poly.pdbx_seq_one_letter_code
_entity_poly.pdbx_strand_id
1 'polypeptide(L)'
;MFAAENGLRGDPRLKAISDAISVVPNFPKPGIMFQDITTLVSDHKVFKHTVDIFVERYRDMGISVVAGVEARGFIFAPPIALAIGAKFIPLRKPGKLPGEVISEAYELEYGSDCLEMRVGAVKHGERALVVDDLVATGGTLSAAIRLLERVGAEVVECACVIGLPEVKSREGLETSTLCEADADSYTTSNHSLDVKNRRRRRRRRLHRRRPTKSSGALPPLPRSGLLLAAGTSESVDRLKVLFPDMEIQLLEKALEESGNDLDLAIKSLHELCLRYSEGNSDSTPEEMMICLYIAWTKQGHT
;
A
#
# COMPACT_ATOMS: atom_id res chain seq x y z
N MET A 1 21.32 5.80 -7.29
CA MET A 1 21.94 6.69 -8.32
C MET A 1 21.64 8.19 -8.11
N PHE A 2 20.47 8.59 -7.60
CA PHE A 2 20.08 10.00 -7.37
C PHE A 2 20.98 10.86 -6.45
N ALA A 3 21.42 10.33 -5.30
CA ALA A 3 22.24 11.10 -4.35
C ALA A 3 23.63 11.45 -4.92
N ALA A 4 24.13 10.62 -5.85
CA ALA A 4 25.43 10.78 -6.47
C ALA A 4 25.45 11.84 -7.57
N GLU A 5 24.36 11.96 -8.33
CA GLU A 5 24.29 12.81 -9.52
C GLU A 5 23.87 14.25 -9.19
N ASN A 6 23.30 14.49 -8.01
CA ASN A 6 22.73 15.80 -7.63
C ASN A 6 23.41 16.47 -6.43
N GLY A 7 24.65 16.08 -6.10
CA GLY A 7 25.41 16.71 -5.01
C GLY A 7 24.88 16.45 -3.60
N LEU A 8 23.87 15.58 -3.43
CA LEU A 8 23.31 15.20 -2.13
C LEU A 8 24.15 14.11 -1.41
N ARG A 9 25.28 13.69 -1.99
CA ARG A 9 26.23 12.78 -1.31
C ARG A 9 26.65 13.37 0.02
N GLY A 10 26.23 12.72 1.11
CA GLY A 10 26.56 13.14 2.47
C GLY A 10 25.59 14.15 3.09
N ASP A 11 24.46 14.47 2.44
CA ASP A 11 23.42 15.25 3.09
C ASP A 11 22.85 14.44 4.29
N PRO A 12 22.97 14.95 5.54
CA PRO A 12 22.50 14.24 6.73
C PRO A 12 20.98 14.02 6.71
N ARG A 13 20.22 14.81 5.95
CA ARG A 13 18.77 14.64 5.79
C ARG A 13 18.44 13.31 5.12
N LEU A 14 19.23 12.85 4.14
CA LEU A 14 18.99 11.56 3.48
C LEU A 14 19.09 10.39 4.45
N LYS A 15 20.05 10.45 5.38
CA LYS A 15 20.15 9.44 6.44
C LYS A 15 18.95 9.49 7.37
N ALA A 16 18.51 10.67 7.78
CA ALA A 16 17.33 10.82 8.63
C ALA A 16 16.05 10.31 7.95
N ILE A 17 15.91 10.52 6.64
CA ILE A 17 14.82 9.99 5.81
C ILE A 17 14.84 8.47 5.79
N SER A 18 16.00 7.87 5.47
CA SER A 18 16.17 6.42 5.43
C SER A 18 15.93 5.76 6.79
N ASP A 19 16.48 6.33 7.88
CA ASP A 19 16.31 5.81 9.24
C ASP A 19 14.85 5.88 9.73
N ALA A 20 14.05 6.82 9.20
CA ALA A 20 12.67 7.04 9.60
C ALA A 20 11.67 6.14 8.88
N ILE A 21 12.08 5.41 7.83
CA ILE A 21 11.22 4.45 7.13
C ILE A 21 11.29 3.12 7.87
N SER A 22 10.12 2.61 8.26
CA SER A 22 10.01 1.31 8.90
C SER A 22 9.80 0.21 7.88
N VAL A 23 10.34 -0.98 8.14
CA VAL A 23 10.12 -2.16 7.29
C VAL A 23 9.18 -3.12 7.99
N VAL A 24 8.05 -3.42 7.36
CA VAL A 24 7.06 -4.40 7.83
C VAL A 24 7.19 -5.68 7.02
N PRO A 25 7.70 -6.79 7.60
CA PRO A 25 7.87 -8.04 6.88
C PRO A 25 6.53 -8.73 6.61
N ASN A 26 6.44 -9.44 5.48
CA ASN A 26 5.30 -10.26 5.06
C ASN A 26 3.99 -9.49 4.86
N PHE A 27 4.07 -8.22 4.44
CA PHE A 27 2.90 -7.40 4.14
C PHE A 27 2.96 -6.89 2.70
N PRO A 28 1.83 -6.87 1.94
CA PRO A 28 0.52 -7.40 2.31
C PRO A 28 0.44 -8.93 2.21
N LYS A 29 1.50 -9.59 1.73
CA LYS A 29 1.58 -11.05 1.57
C LYS A 29 2.95 -11.57 2.04
N PRO A 30 3.05 -12.86 2.42
CA PRO A 30 4.32 -13.49 2.76
C PRO A 30 5.39 -13.29 1.68
N GLY A 31 6.61 -12.99 2.11
CA GLY A 31 7.77 -12.77 1.24
C GLY A 31 8.02 -11.32 0.82
N ILE A 32 7.11 -10.38 1.12
CA ILE A 32 7.27 -8.95 0.79
C ILE A 32 7.81 -8.19 2.01
N MET A 33 8.85 -7.37 1.80
CA MET A 33 9.36 -6.42 2.80
C MET A 33 8.73 -5.04 2.52
N PHE A 34 7.63 -4.74 3.21
CA PHE A 34 6.88 -3.52 2.97
C PHE A 34 7.59 -2.31 3.57
N GLN A 35 7.79 -1.27 2.75
CA GLN A 35 8.37 0.00 3.19
C GLN A 35 7.25 0.91 3.69
N ASP A 36 7.15 1.04 5.01
CA ASP A 36 6.13 1.84 5.69
C ASP A 36 6.59 3.29 5.87
N ILE A 37 6.13 4.15 4.96
CA ILE A 37 6.38 5.59 4.97
C ILE A 37 5.62 6.34 6.06
N THR A 38 4.64 5.73 6.75
CA THR A 38 3.82 6.47 7.71
C THR A 38 4.64 6.94 8.91
N THR A 39 5.65 6.17 9.29
CA THR A 39 6.62 6.55 10.33
C THR A 39 7.43 7.79 9.95
N LEU A 40 7.89 7.87 8.70
CA LEU A 40 8.52 9.08 8.14
C LEU A 40 7.57 10.29 8.16
N VAL A 41 6.32 10.09 7.73
CA VAL A 41 5.32 11.17 7.64
C VAL A 41 4.92 11.68 9.03
N SER A 42 4.93 10.82 10.05
CA SER A 42 4.62 11.18 11.43
C SER A 42 5.71 12.02 12.11
N ASP A 43 6.96 11.92 11.67
CA ASP A 43 8.03 12.81 12.10
C ASP A 43 8.04 14.08 11.22
N HIS A 44 7.47 15.15 11.76
CA HIS A 44 7.33 16.42 11.04
C HIS A 44 8.67 16.99 10.53
N LYS A 45 9.81 16.68 11.16
CA LYS A 45 11.13 17.17 10.72
C LYS A 45 11.59 16.38 9.51
N VAL A 46 11.46 15.06 9.56
CA VAL A 46 11.85 14.20 8.44
C VAL A 46 10.91 14.41 7.26
N PHE A 47 9.61 14.51 7.49
CA PHE A 47 8.65 14.84 6.43
C PHE A 47 8.99 16.18 5.75
N LYS A 48 9.33 17.21 6.55
CA LYS A 48 9.80 18.49 6.02
C LYS A 48 11.07 18.31 5.19
N HIS A 49 12.07 17.57 5.68
CA HIS A 49 13.30 17.31 4.93
C HIS A 49 13.02 16.64 3.57
N THR A 50 12.14 15.65 3.54
CA THR A 50 11.75 14.96 2.30
C THR A 50 11.18 15.93 1.28
N VAL A 51 10.24 16.78 1.70
CA VAL A 51 9.63 17.79 0.82
C VAL A 51 10.66 18.83 0.39
N ASP A 52 11.46 19.36 1.34
CA ASP A 52 12.47 20.39 1.05
C ASP A 52 13.46 19.93 -0.02
N ILE A 53 13.94 18.68 0.04
CA ILE A 53 14.90 18.16 -0.94
C ILE A 53 14.29 18.13 -2.35
N PHE A 54 13.03 17.70 -2.48
CA PHE A 54 12.36 17.75 -3.78
C PHE A 54 12.12 19.19 -4.26
N VAL A 55 11.71 20.08 -3.37
CA VAL A 55 11.50 21.50 -3.70
C VAL A 55 12.81 22.14 -4.17
N GLU A 56 13.92 21.91 -3.45
CA GLU A 56 15.26 22.39 -3.81
C GLU A 56 15.67 21.89 -5.20
N ARG A 57 15.38 20.63 -5.53
CA ARG A 57 15.64 20.06 -6.85
C ARG A 57 14.83 20.72 -7.96
N TYR A 58 13.53 20.89 -7.75
CA TYR A 58 12.59 21.20 -8.82
C TYR A 58 12.25 22.69 -8.97
N ARG A 59 12.65 23.55 -8.03
CA ARG A 59 12.26 24.97 -7.98
C ARG A 59 12.55 25.73 -9.27
N ASP A 60 13.72 25.53 -9.87
CA ASP A 60 14.18 26.29 -11.05
C ASP A 60 14.02 25.50 -12.36
N MET A 61 13.35 24.36 -12.31
CA MET A 61 13.15 23.48 -13.47
C MET A 61 11.89 23.85 -14.27
N GLY A 62 11.19 24.95 -13.98
CA GLY A 62 10.04 25.40 -14.77
C GLY A 62 8.88 24.40 -14.85
N ILE A 63 8.74 23.54 -13.83
CA ILE A 63 7.64 22.58 -13.70
C ILE A 63 6.36 23.35 -13.37
N SER A 64 5.32 23.20 -14.20
CA SER A 64 4.02 23.82 -13.99
C SER A 64 2.95 22.84 -13.53
N VAL A 65 3.22 21.53 -13.62
CA VAL A 65 2.33 20.43 -13.23
C VAL A 65 3.05 19.48 -12.30
N VAL A 66 2.45 19.15 -11.16
CA VAL A 66 2.88 18.01 -10.33
C VAL A 66 1.74 17.00 -10.30
N ALA A 67 1.96 15.86 -10.94
CA ALA A 67 1.03 14.75 -10.99
C ALA A 67 1.37 13.74 -9.88
N GLY A 68 0.46 13.58 -8.91
CA GLY A 68 0.63 12.56 -7.86
C GLY A 68 -0.03 11.25 -8.28
N VAL A 69 0.59 10.11 -7.97
CA VAL A 69 -0.04 8.79 -8.08
C VAL A 69 -0.77 8.47 -6.79
N GLU A 70 -2.02 8.01 -6.90
CA GLU A 70 -2.78 7.67 -5.69
C GLU A 70 -2.26 6.39 -4.99
N ALA A 71 -2.49 6.23 -3.69
CA ALA A 71 -2.88 7.28 -2.74
C ALA A 71 -1.65 7.90 -2.05
N ARG A 72 -0.58 7.12 -1.90
CA ARG A 72 0.59 7.52 -1.10
C ARG A 72 1.41 8.62 -1.75
N GLY A 73 1.46 8.68 -3.08
CA GLY A 73 2.03 9.83 -3.79
C GLY A 73 1.35 11.16 -3.44
N PHE A 74 0.07 11.16 -3.01
CA PHE A 74 -0.62 12.38 -2.58
C PHE A 74 -0.13 12.95 -1.25
N ILE A 75 0.70 12.22 -0.51
CA ILE A 75 1.32 12.74 0.71
C ILE A 75 2.44 13.72 0.35
N PHE A 76 3.15 13.49 -0.75
CA PHE A 76 4.33 14.27 -1.15
C PHE A 76 4.04 15.22 -2.32
N ALA A 77 3.18 14.84 -3.26
CA ALA A 77 2.94 15.61 -4.48
C ALA A 77 2.33 17.00 -4.22
N PRO A 78 1.24 17.16 -3.42
CA PRO A 78 0.67 18.47 -3.15
C PRO A 78 1.61 19.47 -2.45
N PRO A 79 2.35 19.11 -1.37
CA PRO A 79 3.26 20.08 -0.75
C PRO A 79 4.41 20.49 -1.67
N ILE A 80 4.91 19.59 -2.53
CA ILE A 80 5.90 19.94 -3.57
C ILE A 80 5.28 20.91 -4.57
N ALA A 81 4.10 20.59 -5.11
CA ALA A 81 3.39 21.43 -6.09
C ALA A 81 3.19 22.86 -5.56
N LEU A 82 2.69 22.97 -4.33
CA LEU A 82 2.45 24.24 -3.66
C LEU A 82 3.75 25.05 -3.51
N ALA A 83 4.83 24.40 -3.09
CA ALA A 83 6.10 25.06 -2.82
C ALA A 83 6.84 25.53 -4.08
N ILE A 84 6.67 24.86 -5.22
CA ILE A 84 7.28 25.27 -6.50
C ILE A 84 6.34 26.13 -7.36
N GLY A 85 5.10 26.40 -6.92
CA GLY A 85 4.14 27.21 -7.67
C GLY A 85 3.50 26.49 -8.86
N ALA A 86 3.42 25.15 -8.82
CA ALA A 86 2.78 24.31 -9.82
C ALA A 86 1.35 23.93 -9.40
N LYS A 87 0.50 23.56 -10.36
CA LYS A 87 -0.79 22.94 -10.05
C LYS A 87 -0.60 21.45 -9.73
N PHE A 88 -1.37 20.97 -8.77
CA PHE A 88 -1.43 19.54 -8.44
C PHE A 88 -2.51 18.84 -9.26
N ILE A 89 -2.15 17.69 -9.85
CA ILE A 89 -3.06 16.85 -10.64
C ILE A 89 -3.10 15.44 -10.04
N PRO A 90 -4.26 14.95 -9.58
CA PRO A 90 -4.37 13.60 -9.06
C PRO A 90 -4.48 12.58 -10.22
N LEU A 91 -3.63 11.57 -10.21
CA LEU A 91 -3.76 10.35 -11.02
C LEU A 91 -4.35 9.25 -10.14
N ARG A 92 -5.52 8.72 -10.53
CA ARG A 92 -6.28 7.79 -9.67
C ARG A 92 -6.67 6.53 -10.41
N LYS A 93 -7.00 5.46 -9.68
CA LYS A 93 -7.63 4.28 -10.24
C LYS A 93 -9.03 4.59 -10.79
N PRO A 94 -9.57 3.70 -11.63
CA PRO A 94 -10.87 3.92 -12.26
C PRO A 94 -12.01 4.26 -11.33
N GLY A 95 -12.83 5.22 -11.75
CA GLY A 95 -14.08 5.59 -11.06
C GLY A 95 -13.88 6.44 -9.81
N LYS A 96 -12.66 6.92 -9.52
CA LYS A 96 -12.36 7.79 -8.37
C LYS A 96 -12.33 9.28 -8.72
N LEU A 97 -12.32 9.63 -10.01
CA LEU A 97 -12.36 11.01 -10.50
C LEU A 97 -13.75 11.35 -11.07
N PRO A 98 -14.32 12.52 -10.75
CA PRO A 98 -15.57 12.94 -11.34
C PRO A 98 -15.39 13.52 -12.75
N GLY A 99 -16.41 13.35 -13.60
CA GLY A 99 -16.47 13.90 -14.95
C GLY A 99 -15.72 13.05 -15.98
N GLU A 100 -15.37 13.67 -17.11
CA GLU A 100 -14.67 12.99 -18.21
C GLU A 100 -13.20 12.76 -17.87
N VAL A 101 -12.73 11.54 -18.12
CA VAL A 101 -11.37 11.08 -17.81
C VAL A 101 -10.75 10.39 -19.03
N ILE A 102 -9.42 10.46 -19.11
CA ILE A 102 -8.62 9.55 -19.93
C ILE A 102 -7.97 8.51 -19.03
N SER A 103 -7.78 7.31 -19.57
CA SER A 103 -7.28 6.15 -18.83
C SER A 103 -6.07 5.54 -19.52
N GLU A 104 -5.14 5.00 -18.73
CA GLU A 104 -3.96 4.27 -19.19
C GLU A 104 -3.77 3.00 -18.37
N ALA A 105 -3.87 1.85 -19.04
CA ALA A 105 -3.67 0.55 -18.43
C ALA A 105 -2.18 0.19 -18.33
N TYR A 106 -1.83 -0.62 -17.33
CA TYR A 106 -0.50 -1.18 -17.17
C TYR A 106 -0.54 -2.59 -16.58
N GLU A 107 0.45 -3.38 -16.94
CA GLU A 107 0.58 -4.76 -16.48
C GLU A 107 1.27 -4.82 -15.12
N LEU A 108 0.72 -5.68 -14.26
CA LEU A 108 1.32 -6.12 -13.01
C LEU A 108 1.84 -7.56 -13.20
N GLU A 109 2.63 -8.05 -12.25
CA GLU A 109 3.08 -9.46 -12.27
C GLU A 109 1.90 -10.44 -12.30
N TYR A 110 0.80 -10.07 -11.66
CA TYR A 110 -0.44 -10.83 -11.65
C TYR A 110 -1.63 -9.90 -11.92
N GLY A 111 -1.88 -9.63 -13.20
CA GLY A 111 -3.05 -8.87 -13.68
C GLY A 111 -2.70 -7.56 -14.35
N SER A 112 -3.69 -6.68 -14.48
CA SER A 112 -3.53 -5.32 -14.96
C SER A 112 -4.21 -4.35 -14.01
N ASP A 113 -3.71 -3.13 -13.99
CA ASP A 113 -4.32 -2.01 -13.27
C ASP A 113 -4.35 -0.80 -14.22
N CYS A 114 -4.98 0.29 -13.79
CA CYS A 114 -5.26 1.43 -14.65
C CYS A 114 -5.13 2.74 -13.87
N LEU A 115 -4.62 3.79 -14.54
CA LEU A 115 -4.61 5.16 -14.04
C LEU A 115 -5.51 6.03 -14.89
N GLU A 116 -6.25 6.92 -14.24
CA GLU A 116 -7.14 7.91 -14.82
C GLU A 116 -6.69 9.32 -14.46
N MET A 117 -6.88 10.23 -15.41
CA MET A 117 -6.70 11.67 -15.26
C MET A 117 -7.88 12.39 -15.88
N ARG A 118 -8.36 13.45 -15.23
CA ARG A 118 -9.45 14.28 -15.77
C ARG A 118 -9.04 14.96 -17.08
N VAL A 119 -9.92 14.94 -18.07
CA VAL A 119 -9.70 15.64 -19.36
C VAL A 119 -9.55 17.15 -19.12
N GLY A 120 -8.56 17.75 -19.78
CA GLY A 120 -8.26 19.18 -19.67
C GLY A 120 -7.55 19.60 -18.38
N ALA A 121 -7.24 18.65 -17.47
CA ALA A 121 -6.49 18.95 -16.25
C ALA A 121 -5.06 19.43 -16.55
N VAL A 122 -4.47 18.90 -17.62
CA VAL A 122 -3.15 19.27 -18.15
C VAL A 122 -3.29 19.77 -19.58
N LYS A 123 -2.52 20.78 -19.94
CA LYS A 123 -2.51 21.43 -21.27
C LYS A 123 -1.24 21.03 -22.02
N HIS A 124 -1.35 21.03 -23.35
CA HIS A 124 -0.20 20.81 -24.23
C HIS A 124 0.95 21.77 -23.93
N GLY A 125 2.17 21.25 -23.85
CA GLY A 125 3.40 21.97 -23.56
C GLY A 125 3.65 22.28 -22.09
N GLU A 126 2.75 21.89 -21.17
CA GLU A 126 3.03 21.98 -19.74
C GLU A 126 4.10 20.98 -19.33
N ARG A 127 5.01 21.42 -18.45
CA ARG A 127 6.12 20.60 -17.95
C ARG A 127 5.70 19.95 -16.63
N ALA A 128 5.73 18.64 -16.60
CA ALA A 128 5.14 17.83 -15.55
C ALA A 128 6.19 17.06 -14.75
N LEU A 129 5.99 17.00 -13.45
CA LEU A 129 6.68 16.11 -12.52
C LEU A 129 5.71 15.05 -12.05
N VAL A 130 6.07 13.77 -12.17
CA VAL A 130 5.29 12.67 -11.57
C VAL A 130 5.86 12.37 -10.19
N VAL A 131 5.01 12.23 -9.17
CA VAL A 131 5.44 11.98 -7.79
C VAL A 131 4.71 10.77 -7.21
N ASP A 132 5.48 9.85 -6.63
CA ASP A 132 4.97 8.71 -5.86
C ASP A 132 5.81 8.50 -4.60
N ASP A 133 5.37 7.63 -3.69
CA ASP A 133 6.14 7.33 -2.49
C ASP A 133 7.29 6.33 -2.75
N LEU A 134 7.03 5.31 -3.56
CA LEU A 134 7.98 4.23 -3.83
C LEU A 134 7.90 3.75 -5.28
N VAL A 135 9.05 3.47 -5.88
CA VAL A 135 9.15 2.78 -7.18
C VAL A 135 9.72 1.37 -7.01
N ALA A 136 8.95 0.37 -7.50
CA ALA A 136 9.33 -1.05 -7.49
C ALA A 136 9.68 -1.58 -8.90
N THR A 137 8.68 -1.73 -9.77
CA THR A 137 8.89 -2.17 -11.17
C THR A 137 8.87 -1.00 -12.16
N GLY A 138 8.39 0.17 -11.74
CA GLY A 138 8.19 1.35 -12.59
C GLY A 138 6.96 1.29 -13.50
N GLY A 139 6.13 0.24 -13.42
CA GLY A 139 4.93 0.09 -14.27
C GLY A 139 3.94 1.24 -14.11
N THR A 140 3.61 1.60 -12.87
CA THR A 140 2.70 2.70 -12.54
C THR A 140 3.23 4.07 -13.01
N LEU A 141 4.52 4.33 -12.80
CA LEU A 141 5.17 5.56 -13.28
C LEU A 141 5.17 5.63 -14.82
N SER A 142 5.40 4.50 -15.49
CA SER A 142 5.33 4.44 -16.96
C SER A 142 3.92 4.77 -17.48
N ALA A 143 2.89 4.28 -16.79
CA ALA A 143 1.50 4.59 -17.13
C ALA A 143 1.19 6.08 -16.90
N ALA A 144 1.66 6.64 -15.78
CA ALA A 144 1.52 8.06 -15.47
C ALA A 144 2.17 8.94 -16.55
N ILE A 145 3.39 8.60 -17.00
CA ILE A 145 4.08 9.31 -18.08
C ILE A 145 3.26 9.26 -19.36
N ARG A 146 2.86 8.08 -19.81
CA ARG A 146 2.06 7.92 -21.04
C ARG A 146 0.76 8.72 -20.98
N LEU A 147 0.09 8.72 -19.83
CA LEU A 147 -1.17 9.44 -19.64
C LEU A 147 -0.99 10.97 -19.78
N LEU A 148 0.13 11.51 -19.29
CA LEU A 148 0.49 12.93 -19.41
C LEU A 148 0.96 13.29 -20.84
N GLU A 149 1.81 12.46 -21.44
CA GLU A 149 2.31 12.69 -22.80
C GLU A 149 1.19 12.61 -23.85
N ARG A 150 0.17 11.78 -23.63
CA ARG A 150 -1.03 11.70 -24.49
C ARG A 150 -1.79 13.01 -24.61
N VAL A 151 -1.68 13.92 -23.62
CA VAL A 151 -2.26 15.27 -23.68
C VAL A 151 -1.22 16.35 -24.05
N GLY A 152 -0.03 15.91 -24.47
CA GLY A 152 1.05 16.77 -24.95
C GLY A 152 1.87 17.43 -23.84
N ALA A 153 1.85 16.90 -22.62
CA ALA A 153 2.73 17.38 -21.55
C ALA A 153 4.16 16.85 -21.76
N GLU A 154 5.15 17.63 -21.36
CA GLU A 154 6.55 17.19 -21.26
C GLU A 154 6.77 16.66 -19.85
N VAL A 155 6.94 15.35 -19.69
CA VAL A 155 7.28 14.78 -18.37
C VAL A 155 8.78 14.96 -18.15
N VAL A 156 9.13 15.83 -17.21
CA VAL A 156 10.51 16.17 -16.89
C VAL A 156 11.16 15.05 -16.11
N GLU A 157 10.45 14.47 -15.14
CA GLU A 157 11.00 13.44 -14.26
C GLU A 157 9.90 12.72 -13.47
N CYS A 158 10.24 11.55 -12.94
CA CYS A 158 9.52 10.90 -11.85
C CYS A 158 10.29 11.03 -10.53
N ALA A 159 9.63 11.42 -9.46
CA ALA A 159 10.20 11.54 -8.11
C ALA A 159 9.56 10.53 -7.16
N CYS A 160 10.40 9.73 -6.49
CA CYS A 160 9.99 8.80 -5.45
C CYS A 160 10.81 8.99 -4.18
N VAL A 161 10.22 8.77 -3.01
CA VAL A 161 10.98 8.78 -1.75
C VAL A 161 11.89 7.56 -1.70
N ILE A 162 11.39 6.40 -2.12
CA ILE A 162 12.08 5.11 -2.03
C ILE A 162 12.21 4.47 -3.41
N GLY A 163 13.39 3.97 -3.74
CA GLY A 163 13.61 3.07 -4.88
C GLY A 163 13.98 1.67 -4.45
N LEU A 164 13.39 0.65 -5.08
CA LEU A 164 13.89 -0.73 -4.92
C LEU A 164 15.10 -0.97 -5.84
N PRO A 165 16.09 -1.79 -5.42
CA PRO A 165 17.29 -2.08 -6.22
C PRO A 165 17.00 -2.69 -7.59
N GLU A 166 15.84 -3.36 -7.73
CA GLU A 166 15.41 -4.06 -8.94
C GLU A 166 14.73 -3.15 -9.98
N VAL A 167 14.65 -1.84 -9.73
CA VAL A 167 14.25 -0.86 -10.74
C VAL A 167 15.34 -0.79 -11.79
N LYS A 168 15.36 -1.77 -12.70
CA LYS A 168 16.04 -1.62 -13.98
C LYS A 168 15.44 -0.36 -14.59
N SER A 169 16.27 0.65 -14.80
CA SER A 169 15.96 1.79 -15.65
C SER A 169 15.36 1.24 -16.94
N ARG A 170 14.02 1.20 -17.04
CA ARG A 170 13.38 0.95 -18.31
C ARG A 170 13.78 2.10 -19.21
N GLU A 171 14.19 1.78 -20.43
CA GLU A 171 14.61 2.76 -21.42
C GLU A 171 13.60 3.92 -21.46
N GLY A 172 14.05 5.13 -21.10
CA GLY A 172 13.22 6.35 -21.09
C GLY A 172 12.59 6.77 -19.76
N LEU A 173 12.77 6.05 -18.64
CA LEU A 173 12.30 6.49 -17.32
C LEU A 173 13.40 7.24 -16.55
N GLU A 174 13.39 8.58 -16.58
CA GLU A 174 14.18 9.38 -15.65
C GLU A 174 13.48 9.41 -14.28
N THR A 175 14.00 8.61 -13.33
CA THR A 175 13.42 8.48 -11.99
C THR A 175 14.44 8.83 -10.90
N SER A 176 14.04 9.71 -10.00
CA SER A 176 14.81 10.16 -8.85
C SER A 176 14.29 9.56 -7.55
N THR A 177 15.19 8.98 -6.76
CA THR A 177 14.86 8.33 -5.48
C THR A 177 15.68 8.92 -4.33
N LEU A 178 15.05 9.31 -3.21
CA LEU A 178 15.81 9.87 -2.08
C LEU A 178 16.62 8.81 -1.32
N CYS A 179 16.07 7.61 -1.19
CA CYS A 179 16.75 6.48 -0.59
C CYS A 179 16.52 5.20 -1.39
N GLU A 180 17.46 4.27 -1.25
CA GLU A 180 17.35 2.92 -1.79
C GLU A 180 16.91 2.00 -0.65
N ALA A 181 15.93 1.13 -0.91
CA ALA A 181 15.58 0.10 0.06
C ALA A 181 16.73 -0.90 0.17
N ASP A 182 17.21 -1.17 1.38
CA ASP A 182 18.31 -2.09 1.60
C ASP A 182 17.98 -3.50 1.07
N ALA A 183 18.74 -3.98 0.08
CA ALA A 183 18.65 -5.35 -0.41
C ALA A 183 18.88 -6.38 0.72
N ASP A 184 19.68 -6.03 1.72
CA ASP A 184 20.00 -6.89 2.86
C ASP A 184 18.83 -7.05 3.85
N SER A 185 17.82 -6.18 3.79
CA SER A 185 16.58 -6.35 4.55
C SER A 185 15.77 -7.57 4.05
N TYR A 186 15.99 -8.01 2.81
CA TYR A 186 15.39 -9.23 2.25
C TYR A 186 16.13 -10.52 2.65
N THR A 187 17.42 -10.45 3.00
CA THR A 187 18.25 -11.63 3.31
C THR A 187 18.54 -11.85 4.79
N THR A 188 18.32 -10.85 5.66
CA THR A 188 18.58 -10.97 7.11
C THR A 188 17.34 -11.25 7.97
N SER A 189 16.43 -12.09 7.49
CA SER A 189 15.40 -12.69 8.36
C SER A 189 15.95 -13.80 9.28
N ASN A 190 17.23 -14.19 9.18
CA ASN A 190 17.80 -15.31 9.95
C ASN A 190 18.92 -14.97 10.97
N HIS A 191 19.32 -13.72 11.17
CA HIS A 191 20.39 -13.41 12.15
C HIS A 191 20.14 -12.30 13.17
N SER A 192 19.21 -11.37 12.91
CA SER A 192 18.95 -10.26 13.86
C SER A 192 17.97 -10.61 14.99
N LEU A 193 17.31 -11.77 14.93
CA LEU A 193 16.45 -12.29 16.01
C LEU A 193 17.25 -12.92 17.18
N ASP A 194 18.52 -13.30 17.01
CA ASP A 194 19.30 -13.95 18.09
C ASP A 194 19.91 -12.94 19.09
N VAL A 195 20.26 -11.72 18.66
CA VAL A 195 20.89 -10.73 19.55
C VAL A 195 19.86 -10.06 20.49
N LYS A 196 18.66 -9.72 19.98
CA LYS A 196 17.59 -9.11 20.81
C LYS A 196 16.92 -10.13 21.75
N ASN A 197 16.83 -11.41 21.36
CA ASN A 197 16.25 -12.46 22.21
C ASN A 197 17.19 -12.94 23.32
N ARG A 198 18.52 -12.89 23.16
CA ARG A 198 19.47 -13.22 24.25
C ARG A 198 19.37 -12.28 25.45
N ARG A 199 19.06 -10.99 25.23
CA ARG A 199 18.86 -10.01 26.31
C ARG A 199 17.51 -10.18 27.04
N ARG A 200 16.44 -10.57 26.34
CA ARG A 200 15.14 -10.86 26.96
C ARG A 200 15.11 -12.22 27.70
N ARG A 201 15.84 -13.23 27.22
CA ARG A 201 15.93 -14.56 27.87
C ARG A 201 16.71 -14.58 29.19
N ARG A 202 17.66 -13.66 29.42
CA ARG A 202 18.35 -13.53 30.72
C ARG A 202 17.49 -12.92 31.83
N ARG A 203 16.50 -12.08 31.51
CA ARG A 203 15.62 -11.45 32.52
C ARG A 203 14.42 -12.33 32.93
N ARG A 204 14.01 -13.30 32.12
CA ARG A 204 12.87 -14.20 32.44
C ARG A 204 13.27 -15.50 33.14
N ARG A 205 14.57 -15.77 33.36
CA ARG A 205 15.04 -17.01 34.02
C ARG A 205 14.98 -17.01 35.56
N LEU A 206 14.50 -15.93 36.19
CA LEU A 206 14.47 -15.86 37.66
C LEU A 206 13.13 -16.17 38.31
N HIS A 207 12.01 -16.30 37.59
CA HIS A 207 10.73 -16.61 38.21
C HIS A 207 9.97 -17.73 37.49
N ARG A 208 9.73 -18.80 38.28
CA ARG A 208 8.72 -19.87 38.15
C ARG A 208 9.11 -21.20 37.47
N ARG A 209 9.54 -22.13 38.35
CA ARG A 209 9.14 -23.57 38.44
C ARG A 209 7.59 -23.68 38.38
N ARG A 210 6.87 -24.70 37.91
CA ARG A 210 7.04 -26.14 37.51
C ARG A 210 5.75 -26.55 36.69
N PRO A 211 5.58 -27.79 36.18
CA PRO A 211 4.95 -28.10 34.88
C PRO A 211 3.64 -28.91 34.92
N THR A 212 2.95 -29.05 33.76
CA THR A 212 2.18 -30.26 33.36
C THR A 212 1.91 -30.32 31.83
N LYS A 213 2.26 -31.48 31.22
CA LYS A 213 1.52 -32.38 30.26
C LYS A 213 0.48 -31.76 29.29
N SER A 214 0.23 -32.20 28.06
CA SER A 214 0.67 -33.30 27.17
C SER A 214 0.01 -33.10 25.78
N SER A 215 0.70 -33.53 24.73
CA SER A 215 0.27 -33.94 23.36
C SER A 215 -1.20 -33.82 22.91
N GLY A 216 -1.39 -33.32 21.67
CA GLY A 216 -2.55 -33.63 20.83
C GLY A 216 -2.39 -33.03 19.43
N ALA A 217 -2.10 -33.88 18.44
CA ALA A 217 -2.07 -33.53 17.02
C ALA A 217 -3.50 -33.36 16.47
N LEU A 218 -3.73 -32.36 15.62
CA LEU A 218 -5.01 -32.17 14.92
C LEU A 218 -5.13 -33.11 13.71
N PRO A 219 -6.33 -33.65 13.43
CA PRO A 219 -6.61 -34.46 12.24
C PRO A 219 -6.86 -33.57 11.00
N PRO A 220 -6.78 -34.12 9.77
CA PRO A 220 -7.02 -33.35 8.55
C PRO A 220 -8.52 -33.10 8.34
N LEU A 221 -8.85 -31.93 7.80
CA LEU A 221 -10.23 -31.54 7.45
C LEU A 221 -10.72 -32.31 6.19
N PRO A 222 -12.01 -32.65 6.11
CA PRO A 222 -12.57 -33.40 4.99
C PRO A 222 -12.78 -32.50 3.75
N ARG A 223 -12.56 -33.09 2.58
CA ARG A 223 -13.00 -32.54 1.29
C ARG A 223 -14.48 -32.87 1.10
N SER A 224 -15.31 -31.83 0.99
CA SER A 224 -16.64 -31.88 0.38
C SER A 224 -16.75 -30.59 -0.44
N GLY A 225 -17.08 -30.60 -1.73
CA GLY A 225 -18.11 -31.38 -2.38
C GLY A 225 -19.05 -30.35 -2.99
N LEU A 226 -18.81 -30.04 -4.25
CA LEU A 226 -19.49 -29.05 -5.08
C LEU A 226 -21.02 -29.28 -5.08
N LEU A 227 -21.80 -28.24 -4.77
CA LEU A 227 -23.19 -28.12 -5.21
C LEU A 227 -23.50 -26.64 -5.50
N LEU A 228 -23.40 -26.26 -6.78
CA LEU A 228 -23.80 -24.94 -7.26
C LEU A 228 -25.32 -24.79 -7.17
N ALA A 229 -25.80 -23.82 -6.39
CA ALA A 229 -27.14 -23.24 -6.54
C ALA A 229 -27.02 -21.94 -7.35
N ALA A 230 -27.70 -21.86 -8.49
CA ALA A 230 -27.56 -20.83 -9.52
C ALA A 230 -28.14 -19.44 -9.17
N GLY A 231 -28.16 -19.05 -7.88
CA GLY A 231 -28.69 -17.77 -7.41
C GLY A 231 -27.71 -16.91 -6.60
N THR A 232 -26.50 -17.39 -6.34
CA THR A 232 -25.55 -16.72 -5.43
C THR A 232 -24.64 -15.70 -6.12
N SER A 233 -24.37 -15.84 -7.42
CA SER A 233 -23.41 -14.99 -8.15
C SER A 233 -23.82 -13.51 -8.16
N GLU A 234 -25.07 -13.20 -8.51
CA GLU A 234 -25.51 -11.80 -8.65
C GLU A 234 -25.56 -11.05 -7.31
N SER A 235 -25.98 -11.73 -6.24
CA SER A 235 -26.01 -11.15 -4.90
C SER A 235 -24.60 -10.90 -4.35
N VAL A 236 -23.66 -11.81 -4.61
CA VAL A 236 -22.25 -11.64 -4.24
C VAL A 236 -21.62 -10.48 -5.02
N ASP A 237 -21.91 -10.35 -6.31
CA ASP A 237 -21.43 -9.23 -7.14
C ASP A 237 -21.93 -7.89 -6.59
N ARG A 238 -23.21 -7.81 -6.19
CA ARG A 238 -23.79 -6.61 -5.56
C ARG A 238 -23.14 -6.31 -4.21
N LEU A 239 -22.86 -7.32 -3.38
CA LEU A 239 -22.11 -7.12 -2.14
C LEU A 239 -20.68 -6.68 -2.40
N LYS A 240 -20.04 -7.17 -3.45
CA LYS A 240 -18.66 -6.82 -3.80
C LYS A 240 -18.52 -5.38 -4.25
N VAL A 241 -19.57 -4.79 -4.85
CA VAL A 241 -19.63 -3.34 -5.13
C VAL A 241 -19.68 -2.52 -3.83
N LEU A 242 -20.40 -2.99 -2.81
CA LEU A 242 -20.56 -2.30 -1.53
C LEU A 242 -19.37 -2.49 -0.58
N PHE A 243 -18.74 -3.66 -0.63
CA PHE A 243 -17.61 -4.07 0.21
C PHE A 243 -16.43 -4.54 -0.65
N PRO A 244 -15.78 -3.63 -1.41
CA PRO A 244 -14.79 -3.98 -2.43
C PRO A 244 -13.55 -4.70 -1.86
N ASP A 245 -13.19 -4.42 -0.61
CA ASP A 245 -12.00 -4.98 0.04
C ASP A 245 -12.28 -6.33 0.76
N MET A 246 -13.54 -6.79 0.80
CA MET A 246 -13.91 -8.01 1.53
C MET A 246 -13.78 -9.26 0.66
N GLU A 247 -13.18 -10.34 1.16
CA GLU A 247 -13.04 -11.58 0.39
C GLU A 247 -14.39 -12.18 -0.01
N ILE A 248 -14.46 -12.75 -1.22
CA ILE A 248 -15.70 -13.32 -1.78
C ILE A 248 -16.30 -14.38 -0.86
N GLN A 249 -15.46 -15.20 -0.22
CA GLN A 249 -15.90 -16.26 0.71
C GLN A 249 -16.64 -15.71 1.93
N LEU A 250 -16.26 -14.51 2.41
CA LEU A 250 -16.95 -13.82 3.51
C LEU A 250 -18.31 -13.26 3.05
N LEU A 251 -18.39 -12.78 1.81
CA LEU A 251 -19.65 -12.29 1.22
C LEU A 251 -20.63 -13.42 0.96
N GLU A 252 -20.16 -14.54 0.41
CA GLU A 252 -20.94 -15.76 0.19
C GLU A 252 -21.48 -16.30 1.50
N LYS A 253 -20.64 -16.35 2.54
CA LYS A 253 -21.04 -16.81 3.87
C LYS A 253 -22.05 -15.87 4.53
N ALA A 254 -21.87 -14.54 4.42
CA ALA A 254 -22.84 -13.58 4.95
C ALA A 254 -24.20 -13.69 4.26
N LEU A 255 -24.23 -13.97 2.95
CA LEU A 255 -25.45 -14.27 2.21
C LEU A 255 -26.09 -15.57 2.68
N GLU A 256 -25.31 -16.63 2.85
CA GLU A 256 -25.79 -17.93 3.32
C GLU A 256 -26.42 -17.81 4.73
N GLU A 257 -25.73 -17.14 5.67
CA GLU A 257 -26.22 -16.90 7.04
C GLU A 257 -27.45 -15.98 7.09
N SER A 258 -27.61 -15.13 6.07
CA SER A 258 -28.79 -14.27 5.90
C SER A 258 -29.94 -14.96 5.15
N GLY A 259 -29.85 -16.26 4.87
CA GLY A 259 -30.87 -16.98 4.11
C GLY A 259 -30.98 -16.52 2.65
N ASN A 260 -29.89 -16.03 2.07
CA ASN A 260 -29.80 -15.34 0.79
C ASN A 260 -30.58 -14.01 0.69
N ASP A 261 -30.95 -13.42 1.83
CA ASP A 261 -31.49 -12.05 1.88
C ASP A 261 -30.34 -11.03 1.82
N LEU A 262 -30.30 -10.28 0.71
CA LEU A 262 -29.23 -9.33 0.44
C LEU A 262 -29.23 -8.14 1.42
N ASP A 263 -30.39 -7.65 1.83
CA ASP A 263 -30.48 -6.49 2.73
C ASP A 263 -30.05 -6.86 4.15
N LEU A 264 -30.37 -8.09 4.58
CA LEU A 264 -29.92 -8.63 5.86
C LEU A 264 -28.41 -8.92 5.85
N ALA A 265 -27.87 -9.40 4.74
CA ALA A 265 -26.42 -9.58 4.56
C ALA A 265 -25.68 -8.25 4.61
N ILE A 266 -26.18 -7.20 3.93
CA ILE A 266 -25.61 -5.85 3.96
C ILE A 266 -25.58 -5.30 5.39
N LYS A 267 -26.69 -5.42 6.14
CA LYS A 267 -26.77 -4.96 7.54
C LYS A 267 -25.76 -5.68 8.43
N SER A 268 -25.67 -7.01 8.31
CA SER A 268 -24.76 -7.83 9.11
C SER A 268 -23.29 -7.46 8.85
N LEU A 269 -22.94 -7.24 7.58
CA LEU A 269 -21.60 -6.80 7.18
C LEU A 269 -21.29 -5.38 7.65
N HIS A 270 -22.25 -4.45 7.59
CA HIS A 270 -22.09 -3.10 8.13
C HIS A 270 -21.86 -3.11 9.65
N GLU A 271 -22.63 -3.90 10.41
CA GLU A 271 -22.41 -4.03 11.86
C GLU A 271 -21.06 -4.68 12.19
N LEU A 272 -20.58 -5.60 11.36
CA LEU A 272 -19.24 -6.17 11.47
C LEU A 272 -18.16 -5.08 11.29
N CYS A 273 -18.29 -4.26 10.24
CA CYS A 273 -17.38 -3.14 9.96
C CYS A 273 -17.42 -2.05 11.04
N LEU A 274 -18.59 -1.76 11.60
CA LEU A 274 -18.75 -0.77 12.68
C LEU A 274 -18.10 -1.27 13.97
N ARG A 275 -18.35 -2.52 14.36
CA ARG A 275 -17.68 -3.15 15.52
C ARG A 275 -16.17 -3.20 15.38
N TYR A 276 -15.65 -3.32 14.15
CA TYR A 276 -14.23 -3.20 13.84
C TYR A 276 -13.71 -1.76 14.03
N SER A 277 -14.47 -0.76 13.59
CA SER A 277 -14.08 0.66 13.75
C SER A 277 -14.03 1.11 15.22
N GLU A 278 -14.82 0.48 16.09
CA GLU A 278 -14.92 0.84 17.51
C GLU A 278 -14.01 0.02 18.44
N GLY A 279 -13.32 -1.02 17.94
CA GLY A 279 -12.55 -1.95 18.78
C GLY A 279 -11.26 -2.52 18.17
N ASN A 280 -10.12 -2.04 18.69
CA ASN A 280 -8.74 -2.56 18.58
C ASN A 280 -7.96 -2.37 17.26
N SER A 281 -6.90 -1.57 17.38
CA SER A 281 -5.96 -1.16 16.32
C SER A 281 -4.75 -2.09 16.10
N ASP A 282 -4.84 -3.39 16.42
CA ASP A 282 -3.66 -4.29 16.39
C ASP A 282 -3.95 -5.73 15.94
N SER A 283 -5.07 -6.00 15.25
CA SER A 283 -5.41 -7.38 14.84
C SER A 283 -5.08 -7.66 13.37
N THR A 284 -4.34 -8.74 13.12
CA THR A 284 -4.02 -9.28 11.77
C THR A 284 -5.23 -9.96 11.09
N PRO A 285 -5.22 -10.16 9.76
CA PRO A 285 -6.30 -10.88 9.05
C PRO A 285 -6.56 -12.31 9.56
N GLU A 286 -5.55 -12.97 10.15
CA GLU A 286 -5.70 -14.30 10.78
C GLU A 286 -6.36 -14.19 12.16
N GLU A 287 -6.11 -13.09 12.89
CA GLU A 287 -6.84 -12.76 14.12
C GLU A 287 -8.29 -12.34 13.84
N MET A 288 -8.59 -11.75 12.67
CA MET A 288 -9.97 -11.52 12.20
C MET A 288 -10.75 -12.83 12.07
N MET A 289 -10.15 -13.87 11.48
CA MET A 289 -10.76 -15.20 11.36
C MET A 289 -10.98 -15.87 12.72
N ILE A 290 -10.08 -15.67 13.67
CA ILE A 290 -10.21 -16.17 15.05
C ILE A 290 -11.27 -15.39 15.84
N CYS A 291 -11.37 -14.06 15.69
CA CYS A 291 -12.41 -13.24 16.31
C CYS A 291 -13.81 -13.56 15.76
N LEU A 292 -13.93 -13.78 14.44
CA LEU A 292 -15.15 -14.29 13.81
C LEU A 292 -15.53 -15.69 14.34
N TYR A 293 -14.56 -16.60 14.49
CA TYR A 293 -14.78 -17.96 15.01
C TYR A 293 -15.12 -18.00 16.53
N ILE A 294 -14.52 -17.12 17.34
CA ILE A 294 -14.80 -17.00 18.78
C ILE A 294 -16.13 -16.28 19.03
N ALA A 295 -16.49 -15.29 18.20
CA ALA A 295 -17.81 -14.67 18.23
C ALA A 295 -18.92 -15.67 17.84
N TRP A 296 -18.64 -16.52 16.85
CA TRP A 296 -19.53 -17.59 16.38
C TRP A 296 -19.74 -18.71 17.41
N THR A 297 -18.71 -19.10 18.17
CA THR A 297 -18.83 -20.15 19.21
C THR A 297 -19.41 -19.68 20.54
N LYS A 298 -19.42 -18.36 20.82
CA LYS A 298 -19.98 -17.79 22.06
C LYS A 298 -21.45 -17.40 22.00
N GLN A 299 -22.06 -17.36 20.81
CA GLN A 299 -23.52 -17.27 20.68
C GLN A 299 -24.06 -18.68 20.50
N GLY A 300 -24.22 -19.39 21.62
CA GLY A 300 -24.68 -20.76 21.62
C GLY A 300 -26.06 -20.91 20.98
N HIS A 301 -26.12 -21.74 19.94
CA HIS A 301 -27.29 -22.58 19.67
C HIS A 301 -26.84 -24.03 19.63
N THR A 302 -27.38 -24.77 20.59
CA THR A 302 -27.52 -26.23 20.68
C THR A 302 -28.01 -26.86 19.39
#